data_AF-A0A2D6YVL0-F1
#
_entry.id   AF-A0A2D6YVL0-F1
#
_cell.length_a   1.000
_cell.length_b   1.000
_cell.length_c   1.000
_cell.angle_alpha   90.00
_cell.angle_beta   90.00
_cell.angle_gamma   90.00
#
_symmetry.space_group_name_H-M   'P 1'
#
loop_
_entity.id
_entity.type
_entity.pdbx_description
1 polymer ?
#
loop_
_entity_poly.entity_id
_entity_poly.type
_entity_poly.pdbx_seq_one_letter_code
_entity_poly.pdbx_strand_id
1 'polypeptide(L)'
;MEGRRFQALWQGPSAGPFVRAGYTRGMTDARESDPDAKDPLSAGTSAARRSTVIENPAEASPEDHRVRRLLQHTIDLPVLASAVQAQDPADAADTLETLVDGEAADVLEEMEIKNAAEALSHMVGPLAVSVLEDLVRDDPGYAAALIEAMPTDDAADLLQLSPDPVGEAILPRMSDAGRVVLRHLLAYEEASAGGLMTPDVLKIREEMTVTEAVRAIREAEAEEETHYVFVVDDENRLVGIVSLRSLVIAGPTERIADLCDREVAAIPPDVDRDTVSMEFEKYGYLVLPVIDAERRLLGVVTVDDVLESIRAEGTEDAQLMVGAGREEMVFSSTGAKLKSRIPWLVVNLVTSSIGALVVLQFEGLIAEIAVLAVLMPVIANQSGNAGQQSLAVTLRGIVLDQVNERIAMRLLLRESAVGAINGMIAGVLVGSFVAAISLFSGSDTWRLGVVIAISMTCSLTVGTFTGTALPLLMRRLGADPATASTIFLTMVTDSISFLIFLGAAASLSGWLGLG
;
A
#
# COMPACT_ATOMS: atom_id res chain seq x y z
N MET A 1 -15.92 -30.73 42.14
CA MET A 1 -14.67 -30.95 41.37
C MET A 1 -15.03 -31.77 40.15
N GLU A 2 -14.79 -31.17 38.99
CA GLU A 2 -14.45 -31.78 37.70
C GLU A 2 -15.39 -32.79 37.02
N GLY A 3 -16.01 -32.31 35.94
CA GLY A 3 -15.57 -32.78 34.62
C GLY A 3 -16.35 -33.92 33.98
N ARG A 4 -17.65 -33.73 33.66
CA ARG A 4 -18.33 -34.43 32.55
C ARG A 4 -19.46 -33.57 31.97
N ARG A 5 -19.34 -33.18 30.70
CA ARG A 5 -20.48 -32.80 29.85
C ARG A 5 -20.42 -33.63 28.58
N PHE A 6 -21.47 -34.43 28.39
CA PHE A 6 -21.76 -35.17 27.18
C PHE A 6 -22.42 -34.24 26.15
N GLN A 7 -22.13 -34.55 24.89
CA GLN A 7 -22.70 -34.05 23.64
C GLN A 7 -24.23 -33.85 23.66
N ALA A 8 -24.74 -32.86 22.92
CA ALA A 8 -25.39 -33.11 21.62
C ALA A 8 -25.78 -31.81 20.89
N LEU A 9 -25.74 -31.90 19.54
CA LEU A 9 -26.59 -31.26 18.52
C LEU A 9 -25.97 -30.22 17.56
N TRP A 10 -26.09 -30.59 16.26
CA TRP A 10 -26.06 -29.83 15.00
C TRP A 10 -24.68 -29.36 14.45
N GLN A 11 -24.06 -30.07 13.49
CA GLN A 11 -24.34 -30.24 12.04
C GLN A 11 -24.27 -28.95 11.18
N GLY A 12 -23.22 -28.89 10.35
CA GLY A 12 -23.04 -28.06 9.15
C GLY A 12 -21.93 -28.68 8.27
N PRO A 13 -21.98 -28.60 6.92
CA PRO A 13 -21.48 -29.66 6.05
C PRO A 13 -20.07 -29.45 5.45
N SER A 14 -19.34 -30.58 5.39
CA SER A 14 -18.42 -31.05 4.35
C SER A 14 -17.59 -30.04 3.51
N ALA A 15 -16.30 -29.96 3.82
CA ALA A 15 -15.24 -29.79 2.82
C ALA A 15 -14.41 -31.09 2.77
N GLY A 16 -14.32 -31.69 1.57
CA GLY A 16 -13.53 -32.89 1.27
C GLY A 16 -12.02 -32.62 1.20
N PRO A 17 -11.20 -33.67 1.07
CA PRO A 17 -9.96 -33.77 1.84
C PRO A 17 -8.69 -33.46 1.03
N PHE A 18 -7.78 -32.68 1.63
CA PHE A 18 -6.35 -32.72 1.30
C PHE A 18 -5.68 -33.83 2.11
N VAL A 19 -5.14 -34.82 1.40
CA VAL A 19 -4.40 -35.96 1.96
C VAL A 19 -2.98 -35.50 2.34
N ARG A 20 -2.67 -35.49 3.64
CA ARG A 20 -1.30 -35.52 4.17
C ARG A 20 -0.87 -36.98 4.33
N ALA A 21 0.20 -37.38 3.66
CA ALA A 21 0.92 -38.63 3.96
C ALA A 21 2.19 -38.28 4.75
N GLY A 22 2.19 -38.64 6.03
CA GLY A 22 3.38 -38.63 6.88
C GLY A 22 4.19 -39.92 6.69
N TYR A 23 5.51 -39.79 6.72
CA TYR A 23 6.42 -40.91 6.94
C TYR A 23 7.19 -40.67 8.24
N THR A 24 6.90 -41.49 9.25
CA THR A 24 7.72 -41.68 10.45
C THR A 24 8.28 -43.11 10.46
N ARG A 25 9.60 -43.22 10.56
CA ARG A 25 10.38 -44.41 10.96
C ARG A 25 11.78 -43.87 11.23
N GLY A 26 12.35 -43.84 12.44
CA GLY A 26 12.30 -44.81 13.53
C GLY A 26 13.53 -45.70 13.44
N MET A 27 14.69 -45.24 13.96
CA MET A 27 15.82 -46.11 14.30
C MET A 27 16.72 -45.41 15.33
N THR A 28 16.68 -45.92 16.56
CA THR A 28 17.64 -45.71 17.65
C THR A 28 18.95 -46.43 17.35
N ASP A 29 20.10 -45.81 17.63
CA ASP A 29 21.05 -46.31 18.64
C ASP A 29 22.34 -45.47 18.70
N ALA A 30 22.74 -45.22 19.95
CA ALA A 30 23.94 -44.52 20.35
C ALA A 30 25.21 -45.34 20.08
N ARG A 31 26.28 -44.68 19.63
CA ARG A 31 27.67 -45.12 19.85
C ARG A 31 28.62 -43.93 20.02
N GLU A 32 29.12 -43.85 21.24
CA GLU A 32 30.42 -43.38 21.73
C GLU A 32 31.27 -42.43 20.85
N SER A 33 31.53 -41.26 21.42
CA SER A 33 32.57 -40.30 21.08
C SER A 33 33.98 -40.84 21.35
N ASP A 34 34.82 -40.86 20.32
CA ASP A 34 36.28 -40.99 20.43
C ASP A 34 36.90 -39.58 20.40
N PRO A 35 37.63 -39.12 21.44
CA PRO A 35 38.16 -37.76 21.51
C PRO A 35 39.55 -37.56 20.89
N ASP A 36 40.16 -38.54 20.19
CA ASP A 36 41.56 -38.45 19.74
C ASP A 36 41.82 -38.77 18.24
N ALA A 37 40.89 -38.46 17.34
CA ALA A 37 41.15 -38.51 15.90
C ALA A 37 41.64 -37.15 15.36
N LYS A 38 42.97 -36.97 15.36
CA LYS A 38 43.65 -35.91 14.58
C LYS A 38 43.52 -36.22 13.09
N ASP A 39 42.75 -35.42 12.35
CA ASP A 39 42.76 -35.44 10.89
C ASP A 39 43.62 -34.27 10.35
N PRO A 40 44.72 -34.54 9.62
CA PRO A 40 45.66 -33.53 9.16
C PRO A 40 45.40 -33.17 7.70
N LEU A 41 44.47 -32.28 7.40
CA LEU A 41 44.33 -31.70 6.05
C LEU A 41 43.95 -30.22 6.15
N SER A 42 45.01 -29.40 6.21
CA SER A 42 44.96 -27.98 5.89
C SER A 42 44.98 -27.80 4.37
N ALA A 43 44.38 -26.69 3.93
CA ALA A 43 44.29 -26.19 2.55
C ALA A 43 43.16 -26.81 1.69
N GLY A 44 42.01 -26.13 1.68
CA GLY A 44 40.91 -26.38 0.75
C GLY A 44 39.85 -25.28 0.87
N THR A 45 39.66 -24.55 -0.21
CA THR A 45 38.68 -23.49 -0.46
C THR A 45 37.31 -23.79 0.14
N SER A 46 36.93 -23.14 1.24
CA SER A 46 35.57 -23.21 1.76
C SER A 46 34.71 -22.15 1.08
N ALA A 47 34.28 -22.44 -0.15
CA ALA A 47 33.05 -21.83 -0.65
C ALA A 47 31.93 -22.24 0.31
N ALA A 48 31.52 -21.31 1.18
CA ALA A 48 30.43 -21.53 2.11
C ALA A 48 29.19 -21.89 1.30
N ARG A 49 28.78 -23.17 1.36
CA ARG A 49 27.55 -23.63 0.74
C ARG A 49 26.39 -22.88 1.39
N ARG A 50 25.65 -22.08 0.60
CA ARG A 50 24.32 -21.58 0.96
C ARG A 50 23.51 -22.75 1.53
N SER A 51 23.01 -22.62 2.76
CA SER A 51 21.84 -23.41 3.16
C SER A 51 20.70 -22.93 2.26
N THR A 52 20.22 -23.78 1.37
CA THR A 52 19.07 -23.47 0.49
C THR A 52 17.74 -23.49 1.25
N VAL A 53 17.78 -23.65 2.57
CA VAL A 53 16.60 -23.65 3.44
C VAL A 53 16.61 -22.36 4.24
N ILE A 54 15.59 -21.54 4.04
CA ILE A 54 15.29 -20.39 4.88
C ILE A 54 14.80 -20.93 6.23
N GLU A 55 15.72 -21.12 7.19
CA GLU A 55 15.39 -21.61 8.54
C GLU A 55 14.70 -20.52 9.38
N ASN A 56 15.07 -19.27 9.15
CA ASN A 56 14.43 -18.08 9.71
C ASN A 56 14.43 -16.96 8.65
N PRO A 57 13.27 -16.56 8.10
CA PRO A 57 13.19 -15.49 7.10
C PRO A 57 13.69 -14.13 7.57
N ALA A 58 13.89 -13.93 8.88
CA ALA A 58 14.39 -12.69 9.45
C ALA A 58 15.89 -12.71 9.78
N GLU A 59 16.60 -13.80 9.47
CA GLU A 59 18.05 -13.90 9.71
C GLU A 59 18.84 -13.41 8.50
N ALA A 60 19.70 -12.43 8.72
CA ALA A 60 20.48 -11.78 7.67
C ALA A 60 21.46 -12.76 6.99
N SER A 61 21.66 -12.59 5.69
CA SER A 61 22.52 -13.42 4.87
C SER A 61 24.01 -13.29 5.27
N PRO A 62 24.87 -14.27 4.91
CA PRO A 62 26.31 -14.15 5.12
C PRO A 62 26.93 -12.91 4.44
N GLU A 63 26.38 -12.47 3.32
CA GLU A 63 26.82 -11.25 2.63
C GLU A 63 26.33 -10.00 3.38
N ASP A 64 25.12 -9.99 3.94
CA ASP A 64 24.64 -8.89 4.78
C ASP A 64 25.51 -8.71 6.02
N HIS A 65 25.93 -9.82 6.63
CA HIS A 65 26.90 -9.80 7.73
C HIS A 65 28.28 -9.28 7.31
N ARG A 66 28.68 -9.51 6.05
CA ARG A 66 29.94 -8.99 5.51
C ARG A 66 29.83 -7.48 5.29
N VAL A 67 28.79 -7.02 4.62
CA VAL A 67 28.49 -5.60 4.38
C VAL A 67 28.41 -4.84 5.70
N ARG A 68 27.64 -5.33 6.68
CA ARG A 68 27.50 -4.70 8.00
C ARG A 68 28.83 -4.54 8.74
N ARG A 69 29.80 -5.45 8.54
CA ARG A 69 31.15 -5.32 9.10
C ARG A 69 31.98 -4.27 8.36
N LEU A 70 31.82 -4.16 7.04
CA LEU A 70 32.53 -3.17 6.22
C LEU A 70 32.06 -1.75 6.56
N LEU A 71 30.75 -1.54 6.74
CA LEU A 71 30.17 -0.26 7.15
C LEU A 71 30.63 0.20 8.56
N GLN A 72 31.10 -0.71 9.41
CA GLN A 72 31.63 -0.38 10.75
C GLN A 72 33.11 0.01 10.75
N HIS A 73 33.80 -0.10 9.62
CA HIS A 73 35.23 0.17 9.45
C HIS A 73 35.47 1.16 8.29
N THR A 74 36.71 1.63 8.10
CA THR A 74 37.04 2.54 6.99
C THR A 74 36.67 1.88 5.66
N ILE A 75 35.79 2.54 4.92
CA ILE A 75 35.17 2.06 3.67
C ILE A 75 36.24 2.03 2.57
N ASP A 76 36.68 0.84 2.21
CA ASP A 76 37.35 0.60 0.93
C ASP A 76 36.24 0.41 -0.10
N LEU A 77 35.98 1.45 -0.90
CA LEU A 77 34.80 1.56 -1.76
C LEU A 77 34.64 0.36 -2.73
N PRO A 78 35.68 -0.06 -3.49
CA PRO A 78 35.61 -1.28 -4.30
C PRO A 78 35.27 -2.55 -3.53
N VAL A 79 35.73 -2.66 -2.27
CA VAL A 79 35.45 -3.83 -1.43
C VAL A 79 34.01 -3.81 -0.94
N LEU A 80 33.47 -2.64 -0.63
CA LEU A 80 32.06 -2.45 -0.29
C LEU A 80 31.18 -2.76 -1.50
N ALA A 81 31.45 -2.15 -2.66
CA ALA A 81 30.71 -2.40 -3.90
C ALA A 81 30.67 -3.89 -4.27
N SER A 82 31.82 -4.58 -4.20
CA SER A 82 31.87 -6.03 -4.43
C SER A 82 31.08 -6.85 -3.40
N ALA A 83 30.92 -6.37 -2.17
CA ALA A 83 30.11 -7.04 -1.15
C ALA A 83 28.62 -6.77 -1.36
N VAL A 84 28.24 -5.53 -1.67
CA VAL A 84 26.85 -5.13 -1.98
C VAL A 84 26.35 -5.84 -3.22
N GLN A 85 27.16 -5.88 -4.28
CA GLN A 85 26.86 -6.61 -5.51
C GLN A 85 26.63 -8.12 -5.32
N ALA A 86 27.15 -8.70 -4.23
CA ALA A 86 26.96 -10.12 -3.95
C ALA A 86 25.67 -10.43 -3.16
N GLN A 87 24.97 -9.39 -2.67
CA GLN A 87 23.68 -9.50 -2.01
C GLN A 87 22.57 -9.73 -3.04
N ASP A 88 21.39 -10.12 -2.54
CA ASP A 88 20.17 -10.05 -3.33
C ASP A 88 19.87 -8.56 -3.67
N PRO A 89 19.28 -8.24 -4.83
CA PRO A 89 19.00 -6.84 -5.20
C PRO A 89 18.22 -6.05 -4.14
N ALA A 90 17.26 -6.68 -3.47
CA ALA A 90 16.50 -6.04 -2.38
C ALA A 90 17.38 -5.74 -1.14
N ASP A 91 18.27 -6.67 -0.77
CA ASP A 91 19.21 -6.47 0.35
C ASP A 91 20.31 -5.44 0.01
N ALA A 92 20.69 -5.36 -1.27
CA ALA A 92 21.59 -4.35 -1.79
C ALA A 92 20.97 -2.95 -1.72
N ALA A 93 19.71 -2.81 -2.13
CA ALA A 93 18.93 -1.58 -2.00
C ALA A 93 18.88 -1.12 -0.53
N ASP A 94 18.45 -2.00 0.39
CA ASP A 94 18.42 -1.73 1.84
C ASP A 94 19.78 -1.20 2.34
N THR A 95 20.87 -1.77 1.85
CA THR A 95 22.23 -1.33 2.22
C THR A 95 22.52 0.07 1.70
N LEU A 96 22.27 0.31 0.40
CA LEU A 96 22.52 1.60 -0.25
C LEU A 96 21.72 2.72 0.42
N GLU A 97 20.51 2.44 0.87
CA GLU A 97 19.65 3.40 1.59
C GLU A 97 20.19 3.82 2.96
N THR A 98 21.09 3.03 3.55
CA THR A 98 21.75 3.42 4.81
C THR A 98 22.95 4.34 4.60
N LEU A 99 23.44 4.47 3.36
CA LEU A 99 24.58 5.30 3.02
C LEU A 99 24.17 6.77 2.95
N VAL A 100 25.13 7.66 3.18
CA VAL A 100 24.89 9.12 3.29
C VAL A 100 25.80 9.89 2.33
N ASP A 101 25.45 11.14 2.06
CA ASP A 101 26.32 12.11 1.36
C ASP A 101 26.82 11.68 -0.04
N GLY A 102 26.01 10.93 -0.80
CA GLY A 102 26.37 10.49 -2.17
C GLY A 102 27.15 9.18 -2.22
N GLU A 103 27.49 8.57 -1.08
CA GLU A 103 28.22 7.30 -1.01
C GLU A 103 27.51 6.16 -1.76
N ALA A 104 26.17 6.18 -1.85
CA ALA A 104 25.42 5.19 -2.63
C ALA A 104 25.71 5.30 -4.14
N ALA A 105 25.83 6.51 -4.68
CA ALA A 105 26.20 6.72 -6.07
C ALA A 105 27.62 6.21 -6.34
N ASP A 106 28.58 6.55 -5.46
CA ASP A 106 29.96 6.06 -5.52
C ASP A 106 30.03 4.53 -5.51
N VAL A 107 29.22 3.87 -4.68
CA VAL A 107 29.15 2.40 -4.61
C VAL A 107 28.60 1.82 -5.91
N LEU A 108 27.53 2.39 -6.46
CA LEU A 108 26.92 1.91 -7.71
C LEU A 108 27.90 2.03 -8.89
N GLU A 109 28.66 3.13 -8.99
CA GLU A 109 29.66 3.33 -10.04
C GLU A 109 30.74 2.24 -10.08
N GLU A 110 31.07 1.65 -8.93
CA GLU A 110 32.04 0.55 -8.78
C GLU A 110 31.42 -0.84 -9.01
N MET A 111 30.09 -0.95 -9.05
CA MET A 111 29.36 -2.20 -9.31
C MET A 111 29.25 -2.50 -10.82
N GLU A 112 29.03 -3.77 -11.15
CA GLU A 112 28.59 -4.12 -12.50
C GLU A 112 27.22 -3.50 -12.79
N ILE A 113 27.09 -2.86 -13.95
CA ILE A 113 25.93 -2.02 -14.31
C ILE A 113 24.58 -2.72 -14.16
N LYS A 114 24.51 -4.02 -14.44
CA LYS A 114 23.28 -4.81 -14.31
C LYS A 114 22.86 -4.94 -12.84
N ASN A 115 23.79 -5.31 -11.97
CA ASN A 115 23.51 -5.44 -10.54
C ASN A 115 23.25 -4.07 -9.89
N ALA A 116 23.90 -3.01 -10.39
CA ALA A 116 23.64 -1.65 -9.96
C ALA A 116 22.22 -1.19 -10.34
N ALA A 117 21.77 -1.54 -11.55
CA ALA A 117 20.43 -1.21 -12.04
C ALA A 117 19.35 -1.95 -11.23
N GLU A 118 19.52 -3.26 -11.02
CA GLU A 118 18.62 -4.06 -10.17
C GLU A 118 18.60 -3.53 -8.72
N ALA A 119 19.75 -3.22 -8.13
CA ALA A 119 19.78 -2.66 -6.77
C ALA A 119 19.09 -1.29 -6.68
N LEU A 120 19.26 -0.43 -7.69
CA LEU A 120 18.61 0.88 -7.73
C LEU A 120 17.09 0.78 -7.92
N SER A 121 16.57 -0.18 -8.70
CA SER A 121 15.12 -0.34 -8.90
C SER A 121 14.40 -0.78 -7.63
N HIS A 122 15.07 -1.52 -6.75
CA HIS A 122 14.52 -1.92 -5.46
C HIS A 122 14.64 -0.86 -4.35
N MET A 123 15.29 0.27 -4.60
CA MET A 123 15.39 1.35 -3.60
C MET A 123 14.07 2.13 -3.46
N VAL A 124 13.80 2.62 -2.27
CA VAL A 124 12.66 3.50 -2.00
C VAL A 124 12.78 4.77 -2.86
N GLY A 125 11.74 5.03 -3.67
CA GLY A 125 11.72 6.05 -4.74
C GLY A 125 12.46 7.38 -4.48
N PRO A 126 12.23 8.13 -3.38
CA PRO A 126 12.88 9.41 -3.16
C PRO A 126 14.39 9.28 -2.88
N LEU A 127 14.84 8.14 -2.34
CA LEU A 127 16.28 7.85 -2.19
C LEU A 127 16.87 7.46 -3.54
N ALA A 128 16.20 6.61 -4.30
CA ALA A 128 16.59 6.25 -5.67
C ALA A 128 16.73 7.49 -6.56
N VAL A 129 15.75 8.41 -6.52
CA VAL A 129 15.80 9.70 -7.22
C VAL A 129 17.00 10.53 -6.78
N SER A 130 17.26 10.63 -5.48
CA SER A 130 18.43 11.38 -4.97
C SER A 130 19.74 10.79 -5.48
N VAL A 131 19.88 9.46 -5.48
CA VAL A 131 21.06 8.77 -6.00
C VAL A 131 21.19 8.99 -7.50
N LEU A 132 20.08 8.92 -8.25
CA LEU A 132 20.07 9.19 -9.68
C LEU A 132 20.46 10.65 -10.01
N GLU A 133 20.01 11.63 -9.21
CA GLU A 133 20.39 13.03 -9.35
C GLU A 133 21.91 13.24 -9.16
N ASP A 134 22.52 12.51 -8.23
CA ASP A 134 23.96 12.54 -7.99
C ASP A 134 24.71 11.87 -9.15
N LEU A 135 24.29 10.68 -9.60
CA LEU A 135 24.85 9.99 -10.76
C LEU A 135 24.77 10.83 -12.04
N VAL A 136 23.65 11.52 -12.29
CA VAL A 136 23.51 12.41 -13.46
C VAL A 136 24.44 13.61 -13.39
N ARG A 137 24.74 14.11 -12.18
CA ARG A 137 25.66 15.23 -11.97
C ARG A 137 27.09 14.82 -12.25
N ASP A 138 27.47 13.62 -11.85
CA ASP A 138 28.83 13.12 -11.91
C ASP A 138 29.15 12.51 -13.29
N ASP A 139 28.33 11.58 -13.78
CA ASP A 139 28.39 11.03 -15.14
C ASP A 139 27.00 10.72 -15.72
N PRO A 140 26.40 11.63 -16.51
CA PRO A 140 25.10 11.41 -17.14
C PRO A 140 25.13 10.30 -18.21
N GLY A 141 26.31 9.91 -18.70
CA GLY A 141 26.47 8.76 -19.60
C GLY A 141 26.33 7.44 -18.85
N TYR A 142 26.96 7.33 -17.68
CA TYR A 142 26.79 6.18 -16.80
C TYR A 142 25.34 6.07 -16.31
N ALA A 143 24.74 7.17 -15.83
CA ALA A 143 23.33 7.18 -15.41
C ALA A 143 22.38 6.71 -16.53
N ALA A 144 22.62 7.12 -17.78
CA ALA A 144 21.81 6.67 -18.91
C ALA A 144 21.99 5.18 -19.22
N ALA A 145 23.22 4.67 -19.10
CA ALA A 145 23.48 3.24 -19.28
C ALA A 145 22.88 2.41 -18.14
N LEU A 146 22.84 2.95 -16.93
CA LEU A 146 22.22 2.33 -15.75
C LEU A 146 20.70 2.20 -15.94
N ILE A 147 20.04 3.30 -16.33
CA ILE A 147 18.60 3.31 -16.67
C ILE A 147 18.29 2.37 -17.85
N GLU A 148 19.19 2.25 -18.83
CA GLU A 148 19.01 1.34 -19.96
C GLU A 148 19.20 -0.14 -19.58
N ALA A 149 19.87 -0.43 -18.46
CA ALA A 149 20.07 -1.78 -17.94
C ALA A 149 19.02 -2.20 -16.89
N MET A 150 18.17 -1.27 -16.45
CA MET A 150 17.06 -1.48 -15.52
C MET A 150 15.83 -2.04 -16.26
N PRO A 151 14.94 -2.80 -15.60
CA PRO A 151 13.63 -3.12 -16.14
C PRO A 151 12.90 -1.86 -16.63
N THR A 152 12.23 -1.97 -17.79
CA THR A 152 11.80 -0.77 -18.52
C THR A 152 10.67 0.00 -17.81
N ASP A 153 9.83 -0.71 -17.08
CA ASP A 153 8.80 -0.23 -16.15
C ASP A 153 9.41 0.47 -14.94
N ASP A 154 10.33 -0.17 -14.22
CA ASP A 154 11.05 0.45 -13.09
C ASP A 154 11.77 1.75 -13.50
N ALA A 155 12.40 1.73 -14.68
CA ALA A 155 13.05 2.90 -15.27
C ALA A 155 12.06 4.03 -15.58
N ALA A 156 10.83 3.69 -16.00
CA ALA A 156 9.79 4.67 -16.24
C ALA A 156 9.34 5.30 -14.93
N ASP A 157 9.07 4.49 -13.91
CA ASP A 157 8.62 4.93 -12.59
C ASP A 157 9.66 5.85 -11.93
N LEU A 158 10.93 5.45 -11.93
CA LEU A 158 12.01 6.26 -11.36
C LEU A 158 12.16 7.62 -12.08
N LEU A 159 12.00 7.66 -13.40
CA LEU A 159 12.03 8.91 -14.15
C LEU A 159 10.78 9.77 -13.95
N GLN A 160 9.60 9.19 -13.73
CA GLN A 160 8.38 9.94 -13.40
C GLN A 160 8.46 10.60 -12.02
N LEU A 161 9.10 9.92 -11.05
CA LEU A 161 9.37 10.47 -9.72
C LEU A 161 10.48 11.54 -9.73
N SER A 162 11.36 11.50 -10.73
CA SER A 162 12.49 12.41 -10.86
C SER A 162 12.07 13.79 -11.39
N PRO A 163 12.76 14.87 -11.00
CA PRO A 163 12.56 16.18 -11.63
C PRO A 163 12.87 16.18 -13.13
N ASP A 164 12.15 17.00 -13.91
CA ASP A 164 12.31 17.11 -15.37
C ASP A 164 13.78 17.16 -15.87
N PRO A 165 14.72 17.89 -15.23
CA PRO A 165 16.10 17.97 -15.69
C PRO A 165 16.84 16.61 -15.73
N VAL A 166 16.44 15.64 -14.91
CA VAL A 166 17.04 14.29 -14.87
C VAL A 166 16.71 13.54 -16.16
N GLY A 167 15.42 13.46 -16.52
CA GLY A 167 14.98 12.83 -17.77
C GLY A 167 15.54 13.53 -19.01
N GLU A 168 15.63 14.87 -19.00
CA GLU A 168 16.27 15.65 -20.08
C GLU A 168 17.77 15.34 -20.25
N ALA A 169 18.46 14.98 -19.17
CA ALA A 169 19.86 14.58 -19.21
C ALA A 169 20.05 13.13 -19.69
N ILE A 170 19.16 12.21 -19.28
CA ILE A 170 19.32 10.77 -19.53
C ILE A 170 18.85 10.38 -20.93
N LEU A 171 17.61 10.73 -21.30
CA LEU A 171 16.96 10.24 -22.52
C LEU A 171 17.79 10.45 -23.81
N PRO A 172 18.47 11.60 -24.04
CA PRO A 172 19.26 11.80 -25.26
C PRO A 172 20.50 10.91 -25.37
N ARG A 173 20.95 10.30 -24.26
CA ARG A 173 22.18 9.49 -24.19
C ARG A 173 21.91 7.98 -24.31
N MET A 174 20.67 7.56 -24.16
CA MET A 174 20.23 6.17 -24.37
C MET A 174 20.25 5.77 -25.86
N SER A 175 20.27 4.47 -26.12
CA SER A 175 20.07 3.93 -27.46
C SER A 175 18.73 4.38 -28.07
N ASP A 176 18.66 4.45 -29.40
CA ASP A 176 17.43 4.84 -30.10
C ASP A 176 16.27 3.89 -29.79
N ALA A 177 16.55 2.59 -29.61
CA ALA A 177 15.54 1.58 -29.29
C ALA A 177 15.00 1.78 -27.86
N GLY A 178 15.87 1.78 -26.85
CA GLY A 178 15.47 1.96 -25.45
C GLY A 178 14.75 3.29 -25.22
N ARG A 179 15.25 4.39 -25.81
CA ARG A 179 14.62 5.72 -25.70
C ARG A 179 13.23 5.79 -26.32
N VAL A 180 12.91 4.99 -27.33
CA VAL A 180 11.58 4.96 -27.94
C VAL A 180 10.61 4.21 -27.06
N VAL A 181 11.03 3.06 -26.51
CA VAL A 181 10.20 2.25 -25.61
C VAL A 181 9.92 3.01 -24.32
N LEU A 182 10.95 3.54 -23.66
CA LEU A 182 10.80 4.25 -22.40
C LEU A 182 9.92 5.51 -22.53
N ARG A 183 10.07 6.27 -23.63
CA ARG A 183 9.18 7.42 -23.89
C ARG A 183 7.73 7.03 -24.17
N HIS A 184 7.49 5.80 -24.59
CA HIS A 184 6.13 5.29 -24.75
C HIS A 184 5.49 5.01 -23.38
N LEU A 185 6.24 4.43 -22.43
CA LEU A 185 5.76 4.22 -21.05
C LEU A 185 5.55 5.54 -20.31
N LEU A 186 6.51 6.47 -20.41
CA LEU A 186 6.40 7.81 -19.81
C LEU A 186 5.21 8.65 -20.32
N ALA A 187 4.51 8.19 -21.36
CA ALA A 187 3.30 8.85 -21.87
C ALA A 187 2.01 8.39 -21.17
N TYR A 188 2.04 7.26 -20.44
CA TYR A 188 0.93 6.78 -19.64
C TYR A 188 0.94 7.40 -18.25
N GLU A 189 -0.22 7.46 -17.61
CA GLU A 189 -0.31 7.86 -16.19
C GLU A 189 0.22 6.73 -15.31
N GLU A 190 1.00 7.06 -14.28
CA GLU A 190 1.57 6.12 -13.29
C GLU A 190 0.49 5.19 -12.72
N ALA A 191 -0.65 5.76 -12.32
CA ALA A 191 -1.78 5.04 -11.73
C ALA A 191 -2.69 4.36 -12.79
N SER A 192 -2.14 3.90 -13.91
CA SER A 192 -2.88 3.20 -14.96
C SER A 192 -2.24 1.87 -15.34
N ALA A 193 -2.98 1.01 -16.03
CA ALA A 193 -2.47 -0.25 -16.57
C ALA A 193 -1.24 -0.05 -17.47
N GLY A 194 -1.17 1.08 -18.20
CA GLY A 194 -0.02 1.44 -19.02
C GLY A 194 1.18 1.96 -18.22
N GLY A 195 0.95 2.46 -17.00
CA GLY A 195 2.02 2.80 -16.04
C GLY A 195 2.61 1.55 -15.41
N LEU A 196 1.76 0.60 -15.01
CA LEU A 196 2.16 -0.68 -14.39
C LEU A 196 2.68 -1.74 -15.36
N MET A 197 2.70 -1.48 -16.68
CA MET A 197 3.04 -2.54 -17.64
C MET A 197 4.53 -2.56 -17.96
N THR A 198 5.08 -3.76 -18.02
CA THR A 198 6.35 -4.00 -18.70
C THR A 198 6.13 -4.33 -20.19
N PRO A 199 6.88 -3.71 -21.11
CA PRO A 199 6.86 -4.04 -22.53
C PRO A 199 7.66 -5.31 -22.85
N ASP A 200 8.46 -5.81 -21.91
CA ASP A 200 9.40 -6.91 -22.06
C ASP A 200 8.69 -8.26 -21.99
N VAL A 201 8.03 -8.63 -23.09
CA VAL A 201 7.17 -9.80 -23.16
C VAL A 201 7.60 -10.78 -24.25
N LEU A 202 7.57 -12.07 -23.93
CA LEU A 202 7.83 -13.14 -24.90
C LEU A 202 6.68 -13.26 -25.91
N LYS A 203 6.95 -12.90 -27.17
CA LYS A 203 6.01 -13.00 -28.30
C LYS A 203 6.45 -14.08 -29.29
N ILE A 204 5.52 -14.95 -29.68
CA ILE A 204 5.69 -15.91 -30.78
C ILE A 204 4.55 -15.77 -31.80
N ARG A 205 4.74 -16.31 -32.99
CA ARG A 205 3.75 -16.24 -34.07
C ARG A 205 2.96 -17.54 -34.16
N GLU A 206 1.67 -17.45 -34.49
CA GLU A 206 0.78 -18.61 -34.51
C GLU A 206 1.18 -19.68 -35.54
N GLU A 207 1.89 -19.26 -36.59
CA GLU A 207 2.33 -20.13 -37.67
C GLU A 207 3.58 -20.96 -37.38
N MET A 208 4.33 -20.61 -36.33
CA MET A 208 5.54 -21.33 -35.92
C MET A 208 5.22 -22.77 -35.51
N THR A 209 6.19 -23.65 -35.71
CA THR A 209 6.24 -24.96 -35.03
C THR A 209 6.76 -24.81 -33.60
N VAL A 210 6.49 -25.79 -32.74
CA VAL A 210 7.04 -25.83 -31.37
C VAL A 210 8.57 -25.69 -31.38
N THR A 211 9.27 -26.32 -32.31
CA THR A 211 10.74 -26.20 -32.43
C THR A 211 11.18 -24.76 -32.70
N GLU A 212 10.49 -24.06 -33.61
CA GLU A 212 10.81 -22.68 -33.96
C GLU A 212 10.50 -21.74 -32.80
N ALA A 213 9.36 -21.92 -32.13
CA ALA A 213 8.98 -21.14 -30.96
C ALA A 213 9.96 -21.32 -29.80
N VAL A 214 10.33 -22.56 -29.47
CA VAL A 214 11.31 -22.85 -28.41
C VAL A 214 12.69 -22.27 -28.75
N ARG A 215 13.08 -22.28 -30.04
CA ARG A 215 14.31 -21.60 -30.47
C ARG A 215 14.20 -20.09 -30.29
N ALA A 216 13.10 -19.47 -30.71
CA ALA A 216 12.87 -18.04 -30.56
C ALA A 216 12.91 -17.62 -29.07
N ILE A 217 12.27 -18.39 -28.20
CA ILE A 217 12.29 -18.15 -26.74
C ILE A 217 13.73 -18.25 -26.20
N ARG A 218 14.51 -19.23 -26.65
CA ARG A 218 15.92 -19.40 -26.23
C ARG A 218 16.83 -18.27 -26.71
N GLU A 219 16.54 -17.69 -27.88
CA GLU A 219 17.30 -16.57 -28.46
C GLU A 219 16.91 -15.21 -27.86
N ALA A 220 15.71 -15.10 -27.29
CA ALA A 220 15.22 -13.86 -26.71
C ALA A 220 15.88 -13.45 -25.39
N GLU A 221 16.76 -14.31 -24.81
CA GLU A 221 17.39 -14.10 -23.49
C GLU A 221 16.40 -13.60 -22.42
N ALA A 222 15.14 -14.07 -22.50
CA ALA A 222 14.09 -13.62 -21.60
C ALA A 222 14.42 -13.92 -20.15
N GLU A 223 14.04 -12.99 -19.28
CA GLU A 223 14.24 -13.09 -17.84
C GLU A 223 13.60 -14.37 -17.26
N GLU A 224 14.17 -14.84 -16.16
CA GLU A 224 13.87 -16.15 -15.56
C GLU A 224 12.39 -16.31 -15.16
N GLU A 225 11.64 -15.21 -15.09
CA GLU A 225 10.29 -15.14 -14.52
C GLU A 225 9.15 -15.15 -15.56
N THR A 226 9.44 -15.31 -16.86
CA THR A 226 8.37 -15.30 -17.87
C THR A 226 7.62 -16.64 -17.94
N HIS A 227 6.43 -16.74 -17.32
CA HIS A 227 5.63 -17.97 -17.24
C HIS A 227 4.72 -18.23 -18.45
N TYR A 228 4.39 -17.18 -19.21
CA TYR A 228 3.47 -17.20 -20.34
C TYR A 228 4.13 -16.67 -21.60
N VAL A 229 3.81 -17.29 -22.74
CA VAL A 229 4.24 -16.82 -24.06
C VAL A 229 3.02 -16.36 -24.83
N PHE A 230 3.06 -15.11 -25.30
CA PHE A 230 1.96 -14.52 -26.05
C PHE A 230 2.05 -14.86 -27.51
N VAL A 231 0.92 -15.22 -28.10
CA VAL A 231 0.79 -15.51 -29.53
C VAL A 231 0.21 -14.28 -30.22
N VAL A 232 0.95 -13.76 -31.20
CA VAL A 232 0.56 -12.58 -31.98
C VAL A 232 0.51 -12.89 -33.47
N ASP A 233 -0.24 -12.07 -34.21
CA ASP A 233 -0.29 -12.11 -35.67
C ASP A 233 0.79 -11.20 -36.33
N ASP A 234 0.75 -11.09 -37.66
CA ASP A 234 1.66 -10.24 -38.44
C ASP A 234 1.59 -8.76 -38.11
N GLU A 235 0.47 -8.29 -37.55
CA GLU A 235 0.23 -6.91 -37.14
C GLU A 235 0.43 -6.69 -35.64
N ASN A 236 1.04 -7.67 -34.94
CA ASN A 236 1.29 -7.68 -33.50
C ASN A 236 0.01 -7.68 -32.64
N ARG A 237 -1.13 -8.15 -33.20
CA ARG A 237 -2.39 -8.27 -32.45
C ARG A 237 -2.38 -9.52 -31.59
N LEU A 238 -2.87 -9.40 -30.36
CA LEU A 238 -2.96 -10.52 -29.42
C LEU A 238 -4.00 -11.55 -29.89
N VAL A 239 -3.50 -12.72 -30.27
CA VAL A 239 -4.29 -13.88 -30.72
C VAL A 239 -4.60 -14.83 -29.57
N GLY A 240 -3.63 -15.05 -28.67
CA GLY A 240 -3.80 -15.94 -27.53
C GLY A 240 -2.54 -16.12 -26.69
N ILE A 241 -2.52 -17.15 -25.84
CA ILE A 241 -1.38 -17.51 -24.98
C ILE A 241 -1.03 -18.99 -25.11
N VAL A 242 0.24 -19.31 -24.86
CA VAL A 242 0.73 -20.68 -24.70
C VAL A 242 1.57 -20.75 -23.43
N SER A 243 1.28 -21.74 -22.58
CA SER A 243 2.11 -21.99 -21.40
C SER A 243 3.43 -22.67 -21.79
N LEU A 244 4.52 -22.36 -21.08
CA LEU A 244 5.79 -23.07 -21.29
C LEU A 244 5.64 -24.59 -21.11
N ARG A 245 4.79 -25.02 -20.17
CA ARG A 245 4.44 -26.44 -19.98
C ARG A 245 3.87 -27.07 -21.25
N SER A 246 2.97 -26.38 -21.95
CA SER A 246 2.38 -26.87 -23.20
C SER A 246 3.46 -27.07 -24.28
N LEU A 247 4.40 -26.13 -24.41
CA LEU A 247 5.52 -26.23 -25.36
C LEU A 247 6.45 -27.41 -25.05
N VAL A 248 6.67 -27.71 -23.76
CA VAL A 248 7.54 -28.82 -23.33
C VAL A 248 6.92 -30.19 -23.62
N ILE A 249 5.58 -30.30 -23.51
CA ILE A 249 4.87 -31.59 -23.70
C ILE A 249 4.56 -31.85 -25.18
N ALA A 250 4.35 -30.78 -25.96
CA ALA A 250 3.97 -30.89 -27.37
C ALA A 250 5.09 -31.48 -28.25
N GLY A 251 4.68 -32.12 -29.35
CA GLY A 251 5.57 -32.61 -30.38
C GLY A 251 6.28 -31.46 -31.12
N PRO A 252 7.54 -31.66 -31.55
CA PRO A 252 8.38 -30.59 -32.12
C PRO A 252 7.84 -29.98 -33.42
N THR A 253 6.97 -30.70 -34.14
CA THR A 253 6.37 -30.29 -35.42
C THR A 253 4.93 -29.83 -35.29
N GLU A 254 4.35 -29.86 -34.08
CA GLU A 254 3.01 -29.30 -33.84
C GLU A 254 3.06 -27.78 -34.03
N ARG A 255 1.95 -27.18 -34.49
CA ARG A 255 1.88 -25.73 -34.71
C ARG A 255 1.42 -25.02 -33.44
N ILE A 256 1.93 -23.82 -33.23
CA ILE A 256 1.53 -22.96 -32.11
C ILE A 256 0.03 -22.67 -32.15
N ALA A 257 -0.54 -22.45 -33.34
CA ALA A 257 -1.98 -22.25 -33.51
C ALA A 257 -2.87 -23.37 -32.92
N ASP A 258 -2.36 -24.61 -32.84
CA ASP A 258 -3.09 -25.77 -32.30
C ASP A 258 -2.97 -25.89 -30.77
N LEU A 259 -1.93 -25.28 -30.20
CA LEU A 259 -1.64 -25.25 -28.75
C LEU A 259 -2.13 -23.97 -28.07
N CYS A 260 -2.41 -22.94 -28.86
CA CYS A 260 -2.79 -21.60 -28.42
C CYS A 260 -4.17 -21.62 -27.77
N ASP A 261 -4.24 -21.12 -26.53
CA ASP A 261 -5.49 -20.73 -25.92
C ASP A 261 -5.87 -19.33 -26.41
N ARG A 262 -7.03 -19.21 -27.07
CA ARG A 262 -7.51 -17.96 -27.66
C ARG A 262 -8.42 -17.18 -26.70
N GLU A 263 -8.87 -17.79 -25.60
CA GLU A 263 -9.70 -17.13 -24.59
C GLU A 263 -8.81 -16.36 -23.60
N VAL A 264 -8.23 -15.26 -24.08
CA VAL A 264 -7.31 -14.43 -23.30
C VAL A 264 -7.99 -13.13 -22.88
N ALA A 265 -8.08 -12.92 -21.58
CA ALA A 265 -8.44 -11.62 -21.00
C ALA A 265 -7.30 -10.63 -21.24
N ALA A 266 -7.65 -9.38 -21.54
CA ALA A 266 -6.70 -8.31 -21.80
C ALA A 266 -7.34 -6.98 -21.40
N ILE A 267 -6.52 -6.01 -21.03
CA ILE A 267 -6.97 -4.70 -20.53
C ILE A 267 -6.44 -3.56 -21.42
N PRO A 268 -7.22 -2.47 -21.60
CA PRO A 268 -6.70 -1.23 -22.16
C PRO A 268 -5.65 -0.58 -21.24
N PRO A 269 -4.72 0.24 -21.79
CA PRO A 269 -3.68 0.90 -21.00
C PRO A 269 -4.21 2.02 -20.10
N ASP A 270 -5.38 2.60 -20.41
CA ASP A 270 -6.01 3.68 -19.65
C ASP A 270 -6.86 3.19 -18.47
N VAL A 271 -6.91 1.88 -18.22
CA VAL A 271 -7.60 1.32 -17.06
C VAL A 271 -6.87 1.74 -15.79
N ASP A 272 -7.61 2.29 -14.84
CA ASP A 272 -7.11 2.69 -13.53
C ASP A 272 -6.50 1.50 -12.76
N ARG A 273 -5.38 1.76 -12.08
CA ARG A 273 -4.61 0.79 -11.29
C ARG A 273 -5.47 -0.01 -10.32
N ASP A 274 -6.42 0.61 -9.62
CA ASP A 274 -7.28 -0.10 -8.66
C ASP A 274 -8.17 -1.13 -9.36
N THR A 275 -8.63 -0.78 -10.56
CA THR A 275 -9.45 -1.67 -11.38
C THR A 275 -8.65 -2.87 -11.87
N VAL A 276 -7.38 -2.66 -12.23
CA VAL A 276 -6.45 -3.76 -12.55
C VAL A 276 -6.28 -4.68 -11.33
N SER A 277 -6.01 -4.11 -10.16
CA SER A 277 -5.83 -4.86 -8.92
C SER A 277 -7.05 -5.71 -8.54
N MET A 278 -8.27 -5.15 -8.68
CA MET A 278 -9.52 -5.90 -8.47
C MET A 278 -9.69 -7.07 -9.45
N GLU A 279 -9.27 -6.90 -10.70
CA GLU A 279 -9.37 -7.94 -11.73
C GLU A 279 -8.44 -9.12 -11.41
N PHE A 280 -7.20 -8.84 -10.98
CA PHE A 280 -6.25 -9.85 -10.50
C PHE A 280 -6.77 -10.60 -9.27
N GLU A 281 -7.28 -9.90 -8.25
CA GLU A 281 -7.81 -10.54 -7.04
C GLU A 281 -9.02 -11.44 -7.36
N LYS A 282 -9.92 -10.98 -8.21
CA LYS A 282 -11.18 -11.66 -8.51
C LYS A 282 -10.99 -12.92 -9.37
N TYR A 283 -10.09 -12.88 -10.34
CA TYR A 283 -9.90 -13.96 -11.30
C TYR A 283 -8.62 -14.76 -11.09
N GLY A 284 -7.72 -14.31 -10.22
CA GLY A 284 -6.46 -15.00 -9.90
C GLY A 284 -5.47 -15.00 -11.06
N TYR A 285 -5.40 -13.89 -11.80
CA TYR A 285 -4.41 -13.71 -12.86
C TYR A 285 -3.00 -13.66 -12.28
N LEU A 286 -2.03 -14.24 -12.99
CA LEU A 286 -0.60 -14.08 -12.70
C LEU A 286 0.02 -12.98 -13.56
N VAL A 287 -0.52 -12.82 -14.76
CA VAL A 287 -0.13 -11.83 -15.76
C VAL A 287 -1.39 -11.45 -16.54
N LEU A 288 -1.52 -10.17 -16.92
CA LEU A 288 -2.61 -9.68 -17.75
C LEU A 288 -2.06 -8.80 -18.89
N PRO A 289 -2.27 -9.18 -20.17
CA PRO A 289 -1.78 -8.39 -21.30
C PRO A 289 -2.52 -7.06 -21.46
N VAL A 290 -1.75 -6.03 -21.79
CA VAL A 290 -2.24 -4.68 -22.08
C VAL A 290 -2.28 -4.49 -23.60
N ILE A 291 -3.43 -4.06 -24.11
CA ILE A 291 -3.69 -3.96 -25.56
C ILE A 291 -4.26 -2.60 -25.98
N ASP A 292 -3.89 -2.15 -27.18
CA ASP A 292 -4.51 -0.95 -27.78
C ASP A 292 -5.90 -1.22 -28.38
N ALA A 293 -6.50 -0.18 -28.97
CA ALA A 293 -7.82 -0.26 -29.61
C ALA A 293 -7.88 -1.25 -30.80
N GLU A 294 -6.75 -1.50 -31.46
CA GLU A 294 -6.59 -2.48 -32.53
C GLU A 294 -6.21 -3.89 -32.03
N ARG A 295 -6.19 -4.09 -30.71
CA ARG A 295 -5.74 -5.30 -30.00
C ARG A 295 -4.25 -5.60 -30.13
N ARG A 296 -3.41 -4.63 -30.46
CA ARG A 296 -1.96 -4.82 -30.47
C ARG A 296 -1.43 -4.96 -29.05
N LEU A 297 -0.56 -5.95 -28.84
CA LEU A 297 0.04 -6.21 -27.54
C LEU A 297 1.11 -5.16 -27.23
N LEU A 298 0.80 -4.27 -26.28
CA LEU A 298 1.65 -3.19 -25.81
C LEU A 298 2.65 -3.69 -24.76
N GLY A 299 2.16 -4.44 -23.78
CA GLY A 299 2.94 -4.97 -22.65
C GLY A 299 2.08 -5.90 -21.80
N VAL A 300 2.54 -6.17 -20.58
CA VAL A 300 1.81 -6.96 -19.59
C VAL A 300 1.94 -6.33 -18.21
N VAL A 301 0.91 -6.52 -17.38
CA VAL A 301 0.98 -6.28 -15.94
C VAL A 301 1.23 -7.61 -15.25
N THR A 302 2.13 -7.66 -14.27
CA THR A 302 2.42 -8.85 -13.46
C THR A 302 1.68 -8.81 -12.12
N VAL A 303 1.64 -9.94 -11.42
CA VAL A 303 0.94 -10.03 -10.12
C VAL A 303 1.73 -9.36 -9.00
N ASP A 304 3.05 -9.33 -9.09
CA ASP A 304 3.98 -8.67 -8.19
C ASP A 304 3.77 -7.15 -8.18
N ASP A 305 3.73 -6.51 -9.35
CA ASP A 305 3.40 -5.07 -9.47
C ASP A 305 2.02 -4.75 -8.88
N VAL A 306 1.05 -5.62 -9.12
CA VAL A 306 -0.31 -5.49 -8.55
C VAL A 306 -0.29 -5.65 -7.03
N LEU A 307 0.51 -6.57 -6.49
CA LEU A 307 0.63 -6.75 -5.04
C LEU A 307 1.28 -5.54 -4.37
N GLU A 308 2.26 -4.91 -5.02
CA GLU A 308 2.83 -3.65 -4.58
C GLU A 308 1.82 -2.51 -4.65
N SER A 309 1.12 -2.37 -5.79
CA SER A 309 0.06 -1.41 -5.98
C SER A 309 -1.02 -1.47 -4.89
N ILE A 310 -1.50 -2.67 -4.53
CA ILE A 310 -2.51 -2.85 -3.47
C ILE A 310 -2.00 -2.34 -2.11
N ARG A 311 -0.69 -2.52 -1.83
CA ARG A 311 -0.09 -2.00 -0.60
C ARG A 311 0.03 -0.49 -0.65
N ALA A 312 0.52 0.06 -1.75
CA ALA A 312 0.66 1.49 -1.97
C ALA A 312 -0.70 2.19 -1.78
N GLU A 313 -1.75 1.73 -2.46
CA GLU A 313 -3.10 2.28 -2.37
C GLU A 313 -3.63 2.33 -0.93
N GLY A 314 -3.48 1.23 -0.19
CA GLY A 314 -3.89 1.17 1.22
C GLY A 314 -3.15 2.17 2.12
N THR A 315 -1.90 2.50 1.80
CA THR A 315 -1.13 3.53 2.51
C THR A 315 -1.48 4.95 2.07
N GLU A 316 -1.69 5.16 0.78
CA GLU A 316 -2.11 6.43 0.18
C GLU A 316 -3.48 6.86 0.73
N ASP A 317 -4.47 5.96 0.74
CA ASP A 317 -5.79 6.19 1.34
C ASP A 317 -5.69 6.62 2.80
N ALA A 318 -4.81 5.96 3.56
CA ALA A 318 -4.58 6.29 4.96
C ALA A 318 -4.02 7.70 5.16
N GLN A 319 -3.15 8.15 4.26
CA GLN A 319 -2.60 9.50 4.23
C GLN A 319 -3.64 10.54 3.80
N LEU A 320 -4.38 10.26 2.74
CA LEU A 320 -5.43 11.14 2.19
C LEU A 320 -6.53 11.42 3.23
N MET A 321 -6.90 10.42 4.03
CA MET A 321 -7.89 10.56 5.11
C MET A 321 -7.58 11.70 6.09
N VAL A 322 -6.30 11.98 6.34
CA VAL A 322 -5.85 13.01 7.29
C VAL A 322 -5.35 14.28 6.61
N GLY A 323 -5.44 14.37 5.29
CA GLY A 323 -4.95 15.51 4.51
C GLY A 323 -3.43 15.56 4.36
N ALA A 324 -2.77 14.40 4.41
CA ALA A 324 -1.40 14.27 3.90
C ALA A 324 -1.41 14.12 2.36
N GLY A 325 -0.27 14.36 1.71
CA GLY A 325 -0.15 14.15 0.27
C GLY A 325 -0.21 12.67 -0.09
N ARG A 326 -0.75 12.34 -1.27
CA ARG A 326 -0.85 10.96 -1.79
C ARG A 326 0.52 10.33 -1.99
N GLU A 327 1.40 11.04 -2.69
CA GLU A 327 2.79 10.60 -2.97
C GLU A 327 3.77 10.99 -1.85
N GLU A 328 3.28 11.31 -0.65
CA GLU A 328 4.17 11.77 0.41
C GLU A 328 4.89 10.60 1.09
N MET A 329 6.19 10.48 0.85
CA MET A 329 7.02 9.41 1.38
C MET A 329 7.89 9.89 2.56
N VAL A 330 8.45 8.93 3.30
CA VAL A 330 9.31 9.21 4.48
C VAL A 330 10.52 10.08 4.08
N PHE A 331 11.14 9.77 2.94
CA PHE A 331 12.34 10.45 2.46
C PHE A 331 12.05 11.66 1.55
N SER A 332 10.78 12.01 1.31
CA SER A 332 10.45 13.21 0.54
C SER A 332 11.03 14.47 1.19
N SER A 333 11.49 15.40 0.34
CA SER A 333 12.09 16.66 0.78
C SER A 333 11.14 17.49 1.64
N THR A 334 11.70 18.32 2.54
CA THR A 334 10.88 19.21 3.39
C THR A 334 9.97 20.13 2.57
N GLY A 335 10.46 20.62 1.42
CA GLY A 335 9.66 21.46 0.52
C GLY A 335 8.46 20.72 -0.08
N ALA A 336 8.65 19.47 -0.51
CA ALA A 336 7.57 18.63 -1.02
C ALA A 336 6.48 18.39 0.04
N LYS A 337 6.88 18.04 1.26
CA LYS A 337 5.95 17.82 2.40
C LYS A 337 5.17 19.09 2.77
N LEU A 338 5.79 20.26 2.71
CA LEU A 338 5.07 21.52 2.96
C LEU A 338 4.06 21.81 1.86
N LYS A 339 4.43 21.60 0.59
CA LYS A 339 3.57 21.84 -0.57
C LYS A 339 2.34 20.93 -0.56
N SER A 340 2.48 19.67 -0.14
CA SER A 340 1.37 18.72 -0.02
C SER A 340 0.44 19.04 1.16
N ARG A 341 0.99 19.42 2.33
CA ARG A 341 0.22 19.56 3.59
C ARG A 341 -0.41 20.94 3.80
N ILE A 342 0.24 22.04 3.39
CA ILE A 342 -0.25 23.40 3.65
C ILE A 342 -1.68 23.63 3.13
N PRO A 343 -2.05 23.21 1.90
CA PRO A 343 -3.41 23.39 1.40
C PRO A 343 -4.46 22.75 2.33
N TRP A 344 -4.23 21.51 2.76
CA TRP A 344 -5.14 20.79 3.65
C TRP A 344 -5.18 21.38 5.07
N LEU A 345 -4.04 21.84 5.59
CA LEU A 345 -3.99 22.54 6.88
C LEU A 345 -4.78 23.86 6.85
N VAL A 346 -4.72 24.60 5.73
CA VAL A 346 -5.50 25.82 5.54
C VAL A 346 -6.99 25.49 5.47
N VAL A 347 -7.38 24.46 4.71
CA VAL A 347 -8.77 23.97 4.69
C VAL A 347 -9.22 23.62 6.10
N ASN A 348 -8.44 22.84 6.84
CA ASN A 348 -8.76 22.44 8.22
C ASN A 348 -8.93 23.67 9.14
N LEU A 349 -8.02 24.65 9.06
CA LEU A 349 -8.11 25.88 9.84
C LEU A 349 -9.41 26.65 9.58
N VAL A 350 -9.79 26.81 8.31
CA VAL A 350 -11.03 27.48 7.92
C VAL A 350 -12.24 26.70 8.43
N THR A 351 -12.23 25.38 8.27
CA THR A 351 -13.35 24.53 8.68
C THR A 351 -13.50 24.44 10.20
N SER A 352 -12.42 24.37 10.96
CA SER A 352 -12.44 24.41 12.43
C SER A 352 -12.93 25.77 12.98
N SER A 353 -12.73 26.85 12.23
CA SER A 353 -13.21 28.18 12.62
C SER A 353 -14.75 28.25 12.68
N ILE A 354 -15.47 27.37 11.96
CA ILE A 354 -16.94 27.30 12.00
C ILE A 354 -17.42 26.93 13.42
N GLY A 355 -16.75 25.97 14.07
CA GLY A 355 -17.08 25.59 15.45
C GLY A 355 -16.87 26.75 16.43
N ALA A 356 -15.79 27.53 16.25
CA ALA A 356 -15.55 28.72 17.06
C ALA A 356 -16.66 29.78 16.88
N LEU A 357 -17.15 29.99 15.65
CA LEU A 357 -18.27 30.90 15.39
C LEU A 357 -19.57 30.45 16.08
N VAL A 358 -19.81 29.13 16.18
CA VAL A 358 -20.95 28.58 16.94
C VAL A 358 -20.79 28.91 18.42
N VAL A 359 -19.61 28.66 19.01
CA VAL A 359 -19.33 28.93 20.43
C VAL A 359 -19.52 30.41 20.77
N LEU A 360 -19.09 31.32 19.89
CA LEU A 360 -19.26 32.78 20.07
C LEU A 360 -20.73 33.21 20.24
N GLN A 361 -21.70 32.47 19.67
CA GLN A 361 -23.11 32.79 19.86
C GLN A 361 -23.62 32.52 21.29
N PHE A 362 -22.85 31.75 22.09
CA PHE A 362 -23.22 31.35 23.45
C PHE A 362 -22.26 31.89 24.52
N GLU A 363 -21.45 32.92 24.20
CA GLU A 363 -20.47 33.51 25.13
C GLU A 363 -21.10 33.90 26.47
N GLY A 364 -22.29 34.52 26.45
CA GLY A 364 -23.01 34.90 27.66
C GLY A 364 -23.37 33.72 28.56
N LEU A 365 -23.80 32.59 27.97
CA LEU A 365 -24.12 31.36 28.71
C LEU A 365 -22.88 30.71 29.32
N ILE A 366 -21.76 30.74 28.58
CA ILE A 366 -20.48 30.19 29.04
C ILE A 366 -19.92 31.03 30.20
N ALA A 367 -20.09 32.35 30.17
CA ALA A 367 -19.70 33.23 31.27
C ALA A 367 -20.49 32.92 32.56
N GLU A 368 -21.75 32.52 32.43
CA GLU A 368 -22.60 32.10 33.56
C GLU A 368 -22.28 30.69 34.06
N ILE A 369 -21.99 29.76 33.14
CA ILE A 369 -21.66 28.37 33.44
C ILE A 369 -20.29 28.00 32.88
N ALA A 370 -19.23 28.39 33.58
CA ALA A 370 -17.85 28.13 33.15
C ALA A 370 -17.55 26.64 32.90
N VAL A 371 -18.26 25.72 33.58
CA VAL A 371 -18.07 24.26 33.38
C VAL A 371 -18.53 23.80 31.98
N LEU A 372 -19.39 24.54 31.28
CA LEU A 372 -19.72 24.23 29.87
C LEU A 372 -18.46 24.25 29.01
N ALA A 373 -17.57 25.22 29.22
CA ALA A 373 -16.33 25.31 28.46
C ALA A 373 -15.38 24.13 28.69
N VAL A 374 -15.37 23.57 29.90
CA VAL A 374 -14.57 22.38 30.24
C VAL A 374 -15.14 21.12 29.60
N LEU A 375 -16.47 21.05 29.44
CA LEU A 375 -17.16 19.87 28.90
C LEU A 375 -17.26 19.87 27.36
N MET A 376 -17.17 21.04 26.71
CA MET A 376 -17.21 21.16 25.26
C MET A 376 -16.18 20.25 24.55
N PRO A 377 -14.87 20.26 24.90
CA PRO A 377 -13.89 19.38 24.26
C PRO A 377 -14.20 17.89 24.42
N VAL A 378 -14.81 17.50 25.54
CA VAL A 378 -15.14 16.09 25.82
C VAL A 378 -16.23 15.60 24.87
N ILE A 379 -17.28 16.39 24.65
CA ILE A 379 -18.38 16.02 23.75
C ILE A 379 -17.90 16.02 22.30
N ALA A 380 -17.18 17.05 21.88
CA ALA A 380 -16.64 17.14 20.52
C ALA A 380 -15.68 15.99 20.20
N ASN A 381 -14.72 15.70 21.10
CA ASN A 381 -13.77 14.60 20.91
C ASN A 381 -14.48 13.24 20.83
N GLN A 382 -15.45 12.98 21.70
CA GLN A 382 -16.16 11.70 21.69
C GLN A 382 -17.05 11.52 20.44
N SER A 383 -17.70 12.59 19.97
CA SER A 383 -18.44 12.59 18.70
C SER A 383 -17.51 12.39 17.50
N GLY A 384 -16.39 13.12 17.46
CA GLY A 384 -15.35 13.02 16.44
C GLY A 384 -14.81 11.59 16.32
N ASN A 385 -14.40 10.98 17.43
CA ASN A 385 -13.87 9.61 17.45
C ASN A 385 -14.91 8.57 17.00
N ALA A 386 -16.16 8.70 17.46
CA ALA A 386 -17.23 7.81 17.02
C ALA A 386 -17.50 7.96 15.51
N GLY A 387 -17.50 9.20 15.01
CA GLY A 387 -17.60 9.50 13.59
C GLY A 387 -16.44 8.90 12.79
N GLN A 388 -15.21 8.99 13.28
CA GLN A 388 -14.02 8.45 12.61
C GLN A 388 -14.07 6.92 12.53
N GLN A 389 -14.64 6.25 13.54
CA GLN A 389 -14.86 4.79 13.49
C GLN A 389 -15.88 4.42 12.41
N SER A 390 -17.03 5.12 12.35
CA SER A 390 -18.03 4.89 11.30
C SER A 390 -17.50 5.26 9.91
N LEU A 391 -16.64 6.27 9.81
CA LEU A 391 -15.92 6.66 8.61
C LEU A 391 -15.01 5.53 8.12
N ALA A 392 -14.13 5.01 8.97
CA ALA A 392 -13.21 3.93 8.63
C ALA A 392 -13.92 2.65 8.19
N VAL A 393 -15.00 2.27 8.89
CA VAL A 393 -15.84 1.10 8.51
C VAL A 393 -16.49 1.31 7.15
N THR A 394 -16.97 2.52 6.86
CA THR A 394 -17.62 2.84 5.60
C THR A 394 -16.63 2.87 4.44
N LEU A 395 -15.46 3.48 4.62
CA LEU A 395 -14.37 3.52 3.65
C LEU A 395 -13.92 2.10 3.27
N ARG A 396 -13.60 1.26 4.26
CA ARG A 396 -13.27 -0.15 4.02
C ARG A 396 -14.36 -0.88 3.24
N GLY A 397 -15.63 -0.61 3.56
CA GLY A 397 -16.76 -1.20 2.83
C GLY A 397 -16.88 -0.73 1.38
N ILE A 398 -16.43 0.49 1.07
CA ILE A 398 -16.36 1.02 -0.30
C ILE A 398 -15.20 0.38 -1.05
N VAL A 399 -13.99 0.36 -0.47
CA VAL A 399 -12.78 -0.22 -1.07
C VAL A 399 -12.97 -1.71 -1.39
N LEU A 400 -13.60 -2.47 -0.49
CA LEU A 400 -13.87 -3.90 -0.71
C LEU A 400 -15.10 -4.18 -1.60
N ASP A 401 -15.66 -3.18 -2.28
CA ASP A 401 -16.91 -3.20 -3.07
C ASP A 401 -18.11 -3.88 -2.34
N GLN A 402 -18.17 -3.77 -1.01
CA GLN A 402 -19.24 -4.36 -0.19
C GLN A 402 -20.47 -3.43 -0.11
N VAL A 403 -20.31 -2.16 -0.45
CA VAL A 403 -21.33 -1.13 -0.32
C VAL A 403 -21.89 -0.78 -1.70
N ASN A 404 -23.14 -1.16 -1.93
CA ASN A 404 -23.95 -0.68 -3.05
C ASN A 404 -25.04 0.29 -2.58
N GLU A 405 -25.73 0.94 -3.52
CA GLU A 405 -26.77 1.93 -3.22
C GLU A 405 -27.90 1.40 -2.32
N ARG A 406 -28.24 0.12 -2.43
CA ARG A 406 -29.28 -0.53 -1.61
C ARG A 406 -28.81 -0.78 -0.17
N ILE A 407 -27.51 -1.02 0.02
CA ILE A 407 -26.90 -1.25 1.33
C ILE A 407 -26.58 0.07 2.03
N ALA A 408 -26.25 1.13 1.28
CA ALA A 408 -25.85 2.45 1.80
C ALA A 408 -26.82 3.01 2.86
N MET A 409 -28.12 3.03 2.58
CA MET A 409 -29.13 3.53 3.53
C MET A 409 -29.20 2.66 4.80
N ARG A 410 -29.08 1.34 4.65
CA ARG A 410 -29.10 0.40 5.79
C ARG A 410 -27.85 0.56 6.66
N LEU A 411 -26.70 0.79 6.05
CA LEU A 411 -25.44 1.06 6.74
C LEU A 411 -25.56 2.36 7.55
N LEU A 412 -26.03 3.44 6.92
CA LEU A 412 -26.24 4.75 7.57
C LEU A 412 -27.14 4.65 8.82
N LEU A 413 -28.27 3.94 8.72
CA LEU A 413 -29.18 3.74 9.84
C LEU A 413 -28.57 2.89 10.96
N ARG A 414 -27.79 1.86 10.62
CA ARG A 414 -27.11 0.99 11.61
C ARG A 414 -26.04 1.74 12.37
N GLU A 415 -25.17 2.47 11.67
CA GLU A 415 -24.11 3.28 12.29
C GLU A 415 -24.69 4.43 13.13
N SER A 416 -25.78 5.06 12.67
CA SER A 416 -26.52 6.04 13.48
C SER A 416 -27.07 5.43 14.78
N ALA A 417 -27.60 4.21 14.72
CA ALA A 417 -28.09 3.49 15.90
C ALA A 417 -26.97 3.12 16.87
N VAL A 418 -25.81 2.68 16.35
CA VAL A 418 -24.60 2.43 17.17
C VAL A 418 -24.16 3.72 17.86
N GLY A 419 -24.13 4.85 17.15
CA GLY A 419 -23.82 6.16 17.71
C GLY A 419 -24.79 6.59 18.81
N ALA A 420 -26.10 6.37 18.62
CA ALA A 420 -27.11 6.65 19.65
C ALA A 420 -26.92 5.82 20.93
N ILE A 421 -26.63 4.52 20.79
CA ILE A 421 -26.39 3.62 21.93
C ILE A 421 -25.10 4.01 22.65
N ASN A 422 -24.01 4.23 21.92
CA ASN A 422 -22.73 4.64 22.49
C ASN A 422 -22.83 6.02 23.16
N GLY A 423 -23.56 6.94 22.55
CA GLY A 423 -23.83 8.27 23.09
C GLY A 423 -24.66 8.24 24.36
N MET A 424 -25.66 7.36 24.45
CA MET A 424 -26.43 7.16 25.68
C MET A 424 -25.53 6.62 26.81
N ILE A 425 -24.70 5.61 26.53
CA ILE A 425 -23.79 5.02 27.52
C ILE A 425 -22.76 6.07 28.00
N ALA A 426 -22.06 6.72 27.08
CA ALA A 426 -21.07 7.75 27.40
C ALA A 426 -21.72 8.94 28.12
N GLY A 427 -22.89 9.37 27.67
CA GLY A 427 -23.66 10.45 28.26
C GLY A 427 -24.08 10.16 29.70
N VAL A 428 -24.56 8.95 29.98
CA VAL A 428 -24.89 8.52 31.35
C VAL A 428 -23.64 8.47 32.23
N LEU A 429 -22.50 7.98 31.72
CA LEU A 429 -21.25 7.94 32.49
C LEU A 429 -20.76 9.35 32.86
N VAL A 430 -20.64 10.24 31.87
CA VAL A 430 -20.19 11.63 32.09
C VAL A 430 -21.21 12.40 32.94
N GLY A 431 -22.50 12.25 32.66
CA GLY A 431 -23.56 12.88 33.43
C GLY A 431 -23.58 12.41 34.89
N SER A 432 -23.36 11.12 35.14
CA SER A 432 -23.24 10.55 36.50
C SER A 432 -21.99 11.05 37.22
N PHE A 433 -20.88 11.22 36.50
CA PHE A 433 -19.65 11.78 37.07
C PHE A 433 -19.83 13.25 37.50
N VAL A 434 -20.46 14.06 36.64
CA VAL A 434 -20.79 15.47 36.98
C VAL A 434 -21.79 15.53 38.15
N ALA A 435 -22.80 14.66 38.18
CA ALA A 435 -23.72 14.55 39.30
C ALA A 435 -23.01 14.12 40.59
N ALA A 436 -22.03 13.21 40.53
CA ALA A 436 -21.26 12.79 41.69
C ALA A 436 -20.41 13.93 42.28
N ILE A 437 -19.73 14.73 41.43
CA ILE A 437 -18.98 15.92 41.87
C ILE A 437 -19.90 16.94 42.57
N SER A 438 -21.14 17.06 42.09
CA SER A 438 -22.17 17.93 42.67
C SER A 438 -22.47 17.57 44.13
N LEU A 439 -22.54 16.27 44.44
CA LEU A 439 -22.79 15.77 45.80
C LEU A 439 -21.67 16.13 46.79
N PHE A 440 -20.43 16.22 46.32
CA PHE A 440 -19.28 16.61 47.14
C PHE A 440 -19.10 18.13 47.26
N SER A 441 -19.53 18.88 46.25
CA SER A 441 -19.31 20.34 46.16
C SER A 441 -20.50 21.15 46.71
N GLY A 442 -21.62 20.51 47.04
CA GLY A 442 -22.82 21.17 47.56
C GLY A 442 -23.58 22.01 46.53
N SER A 443 -23.31 21.84 45.23
CA SER A 443 -23.96 22.55 44.12
C SER A 443 -25.04 21.69 43.46
N ASP A 444 -26.13 22.31 42.98
CA ASP A 444 -27.25 21.61 42.29
C ASP A 444 -26.91 21.27 40.81
N THR A 445 -25.70 20.74 40.55
CA THR A 445 -25.18 20.55 39.18
C THR A 445 -25.64 19.22 38.54
N TRP A 446 -26.48 18.42 39.21
CA TRP A 446 -27.01 17.16 38.64
C TRP A 446 -27.87 17.39 37.38
N ARG A 447 -28.56 18.54 37.28
CA ARG A 447 -29.37 18.92 36.12
C ARG A 447 -28.50 19.07 34.87
N LEU A 448 -27.29 19.60 35.02
CA LEU A 448 -26.30 19.69 33.96
C LEU A 448 -25.89 18.29 33.47
N GLY A 449 -25.79 17.31 34.37
CA GLY A 449 -25.52 15.91 34.01
C GLY A 449 -26.52 15.32 33.02
N VAL A 450 -27.81 15.67 33.15
CA VAL A 450 -28.87 15.25 32.20
C VAL A 450 -28.69 15.94 30.84
N VAL A 451 -28.39 17.25 30.84
CA VAL A 451 -28.12 18.00 29.62
C VAL A 451 -26.94 17.38 28.85
N ILE A 452 -25.88 17.01 29.56
CA ILE A 452 -24.72 16.31 28.97
C ILE A 452 -25.15 14.97 28.38
N ALA A 453 -25.95 14.18 29.09
CA ALA A 453 -26.36 12.86 28.61
C ALA A 453 -27.16 12.93 27.30
N ILE A 454 -28.11 13.87 27.21
CA ILE A 454 -28.90 14.11 26.00
C ILE A 454 -27.99 14.63 24.88
N SER A 455 -27.14 15.61 25.19
CA SER A 455 -26.26 16.25 24.20
C SER A 455 -25.24 15.27 23.64
N MET A 456 -24.65 14.42 24.49
CA MET A 456 -23.72 13.37 24.08
C MET A 456 -24.40 12.35 23.17
N THR A 457 -25.63 11.94 23.52
CA THR A 457 -26.43 11.01 22.69
C THR A 457 -26.64 11.58 21.29
N CYS A 458 -27.16 12.80 21.18
CA CYS A 458 -27.42 13.44 19.90
C CYS A 458 -26.12 13.71 19.12
N SER A 459 -25.07 14.19 19.79
CA SER A 459 -23.79 14.51 19.17
C SER A 459 -23.11 13.28 18.59
N LEU A 460 -23.12 12.13 19.29
CA LEU A 460 -22.55 10.89 18.78
C LEU A 460 -23.38 10.29 17.64
N THR A 461 -24.71 10.39 17.69
CA THR A 461 -25.56 9.98 16.55
C THR A 461 -25.25 10.79 15.30
N VAL A 462 -25.09 12.12 15.43
CA VAL A 462 -24.70 12.97 14.29
C VAL A 462 -23.28 12.64 13.82
N GLY A 463 -22.35 12.38 14.75
CA GLY A 463 -20.98 12.00 14.43
C GLY A 463 -20.92 10.72 13.59
N THR A 464 -21.58 9.64 14.03
CA THR A 464 -21.59 8.37 13.27
C THR A 464 -22.37 8.49 11.97
N PHE A 465 -23.48 9.22 11.95
CA PHE A 465 -24.21 9.54 10.72
C PHE A 465 -23.30 10.24 9.71
N THR A 466 -22.57 11.27 10.14
CA THR A 466 -21.68 12.04 9.27
C THR A 466 -20.51 11.19 8.79
N GLY A 467 -19.90 10.41 9.69
CA GLY A 467 -18.80 9.49 9.36
C GLY A 467 -19.19 8.50 8.27
N THR A 468 -20.42 7.97 8.31
CA THR A 468 -20.92 7.09 7.25
C THR A 468 -21.39 7.84 6.00
N ALA A 469 -22.05 8.99 6.15
CA ALA A 469 -22.61 9.72 5.02
C ALA A 469 -21.53 10.34 4.11
N LEU A 470 -20.41 10.78 4.68
CA LEU A 470 -19.41 11.56 3.97
C LEU A 470 -18.71 10.77 2.84
N PRO A 471 -18.15 9.56 3.05
CA PRO A 471 -17.58 8.76 1.95
C PRO A 471 -18.60 8.39 0.88
N LEU A 472 -19.83 8.10 1.29
CA LEU A 472 -20.92 7.76 0.36
C LEU A 472 -21.31 8.95 -0.52
N LEU A 473 -21.25 10.16 0.04
CA LEU A 473 -21.50 11.39 -0.70
C LEU A 473 -20.35 11.67 -1.68
N MET A 474 -19.10 11.53 -1.26
CA MET A 474 -17.93 11.71 -2.13
C MET A 474 -17.96 10.77 -3.34
N ARG A 475 -18.20 9.46 -3.10
CA ARG A 475 -18.35 8.47 -4.18
C ARG A 475 -19.46 8.86 -5.17
N ARG A 476 -20.59 9.37 -4.68
CA ARG A 476 -21.71 9.81 -5.54
C ARG A 476 -21.39 11.07 -6.35
N LEU A 477 -20.50 11.92 -5.86
CA LEU A 477 -20.03 13.10 -6.56
C LEU A 477 -18.89 12.79 -7.54
N GLY A 478 -18.41 11.54 -7.59
CA GLY A 478 -17.27 11.11 -8.39
C GLY A 478 -15.93 11.53 -7.82
N ALA A 479 -15.88 11.95 -6.55
CA ALA A 479 -14.65 12.23 -5.83
C ALA A 479 -14.19 10.98 -5.08
N ASP A 480 -12.87 10.89 -4.86
CA ASP A 480 -12.28 9.86 -4.01
C ASP A 480 -12.87 9.94 -2.57
N PRO A 481 -13.45 8.84 -2.05
CA PRO A 481 -14.01 8.78 -0.70
C PRO A 481 -13.01 8.99 0.45
N ALA A 482 -11.71 8.72 0.26
CA ALA A 482 -10.69 8.88 1.29
C ALA A 482 -10.26 10.33 1.46
N THR A 483 -10.25 11.10 0.37
CA THR A 483 -9.80 12.50 0.32
C THR A 483 -10.34 13.37 1.47
N ALA A 484 -9.46 13.69 2.42
CA ALA A 484 -9.67 14.60 3.55
C ALA A 484 -10.95 14.38 4.36
N SER A 485 -11.49 13.16 4.35
CA SER A 485 -12.77 12.87 4.99
C SER A 485 -12.74 13.14 6.50
N THR A 486 -11.59 13.01 7.17
CA THR A 486 -11.45 13.33 8.59
C THR A 486 -11.59 14.83 8.87
N ILE A 487 -11.06 15.70 7.99
CA ILE A 487 -11.11 17.17 8.17
C ILE A 487 -12.57 17.65 8.12
N PHE A 488 -13.32 17.21 7.11
CA PHE A 488 -14.73 17.56 6.99
C PHE A 488 -15.59 16.93 8.09
N LEU A 489 -15.28 15.69 8.48
CA LEU A 489 -15.94 15.06 9.62
C LEU A 489 -15.74 15.88 10.90
N THR A 490 -14.50 16.24 11.24
CA THR A 490 -14.18 17.02 12.45
C THR A 490 -14.87 18.38 12.42
N MET A 491 -14.95 19.05 11.28
CA MET A 491 -15.71 20.29 11.13
C MET A 491 -17.17 20.13 11.54
N VAL A 492 -17.82 19.08 11.03
CA VAL A 492 -19.23 18.81 11.31
C VAL A 492 -19.40 18.40 12.78
N THR A 493 -18.56 17.50 13.30
CA THR A 493 -18.67 17.04 14.69
C THR A 493 -18.41 18.16 15.67
N ASP A 494 -17.42 19.02 15.46
CA ASP A 494 -17.13 20.12 16.38
C ASP A 494 -18.28 21.14 16.36
N SER A 495 -18.65 21.62 15.18
CA SER A 495 -19.68 22.65 15.02
C SER A 495 -21.05 22.18 15.53
N ILE A 496 -21.47 20.96 15.15
CA ILE A 496 -22.79 20.44 15.53
C ILE A 496 -22.80 19.99 16.99
N SER A 497 -21.72 19.41 17.52
CA SER A 497 -21.67 19.02 18.93
C SER A 497 -21.73 20.23 19.86
N PHE A 498 -21.02 21.32 19.53
CA PHE A 498 -21.12 22.57 20.29
C PHE A 498 -22.53 23.16 20.20
N LEU A 499 -23.13 23.17 19.00
CA LEU A 499 -24.49 23.66 18.82
C LEU A 499 -25.51 22.83 19.62
N ILE A 500 -25.41 21.51 19.59
CA ILE A 500 -26.29 20.60 20.34
C ILE A 500 -26.13 20.84 21.84
N PHE A 501 -24.90 20.88 22.34
CA PHE A 501 -24.64 20.99 23.77
C PHE A 501 -25.03 22.34 24.34
N LEU A 502 -24.54 23.43 23.73
CA LEU A 502 -24.83 24.78 24.18
C LEU A 502 -26.29 25.16 23.90
N GLY A 503 -26.85 24.71 22.78
CA GLY A 503 -28.26 24.88 22.46
C GLY A 503 -29.18 24.15 23.44
N ALA A 504 -28.84 22.93 23.86
CA ALA A 504 -29.58 22.21 24.89
C ALA A 504 -29.47 22.90 26.26
N ALA A 505 -28.28 23.36 26.65
CA ALA A 505 -28.08 24.12 27.88
C ALA A 505 -28.85 25.45 27.88
N ALA A 506 -28.82 26.19 26.76
CA ALA A 506 -29.56 27.43 26.59
C ALA A 506 -31.08 27.23 26.65
N SER A 507 -31.58 26.20 25.97
CA SER A 507 -33.01 25.88 25.95
C SER A 507 -33.54 25.42 27.32
N LEU A 508 -32.65 24.85 28.15
CA LEU A 508 -32.96 24.35 29.48
C LEU A 508 -32.44 25.27 30.60
N SER A 509 -32.04 26.50 30.29
CA SER A 509 -31.45 27.45 31.27
C SER A 509 -32.36 27.69 32.48
N GLY A 510 -33.66 27.92 32.25
CA GLY A 510 -34.64 28.06 33.32
C GLY A 510 -34.81 26.79 34.18
N TRP A 511 -34.63 25.60 33.59
CA TRP A 511 -34.61 24.35 34.35
C TRP A 511 -33.28 24.14 35.08
N LEU A 512 -32.17 24.64 34.56
CA LEU A 512 -30.88 24.67 35.24
C LEU A 512 -30.86 25.63 36.44
N GLY A 513 -31.91 26.44 36.63
CA GLY A 513 -32.02 27.42 37.70
C GLY A 513 -31.32 28.74 37.37
N LEU A 514 -31.11 29.00 36.09
CA LEU A 514 -30.51 30.21 35.56
C LEU A 514 -31.63 31.10 35.03
N GLY A 515 -31.79 32.26 35.65
CA GLY A 515 -32.86 33.21 35.40
C GLY A 515 -32.61 34.53 36.11
#